data_AF-A0A963V522-F1
#
_entry.id   AF-A0A963V522-F1
#
_cell.length_a   1.000
_cell.length_b   1.000
_cell.length_c   1.000
_cell.angle_alpha   90.00
_cell.angle_beta   90.00
_cell.angle_gamma   90.00
#
_symmetry.space_group_name_H-M   'P 1'
#
loop_
_entity.id
_entity.type
_entity.pdbx_description
1 polymer ?
#
loop_
_entity_poly.entity_id
_entity_poly.type
_entity_poly.pdbx_seq_one_letter_code
_entity_poly.pdbx_strand_id
1 'polypeptide(L)'
;SARELAGHYDHYFLKPDDDRRGRGPMEVPEMLKAELLAAGVAESQITLVTSEVAAIDAALAAARPGDLLVVFADELARSWKQIIYFNKAEREAQAQAKPAKAERPAVGFEDLMSGGDQLVRDERGVRLARTETEEAD
;
A
#
# COMPACT_ATOMS: atom_id res chain seq x y z
N SER A 1 -26.27 5.95 -3.46
CA SER A 1 -27.12 4.75 -3.45
C SER A 1 -26.26 3.56 -3.87
N ALA A 2 -26.63 2.34 -3.48
CA ALA A 2 -25.84 1.15 -3.81
C ALA A 2 -25.66 0.96 -5.34
N ARG A 3 -26.68 1.35 -6.11
CA ARG A 3 -26.65 1.33 -7.58
C ARG A 3 -25.54 2.19 -8.17
N GLU A 4 -25.26 3.37 -7.62
CA GLU A 4 -24.18 4.23 -8.14
C GLU A 4 -22.78 3.69 -7.79
N LEU A 5 -22.67 2.74 -6.85
CA LEU A 5 -21.38 2.11 -6.52
C LEU A 5 -21.14 0.84 -7.34
N ALA A 6 -22.17 0.31 -8.02
CA ALA A 6 -22.09 -0.94 -8.76
C ALA A 6 -21.07 -0.85 -9.90
N GLY A 7 -20.12 -1.80 -9.94
CA GLY A 7 -19.06 -1.86 -10.94
C GLY A 7 -17.90 -0.87 -10.73
N HIS A 8 -17.93 -0.06 -9.66
CA HIS A 8 -16.83 0.86 -9.31
C HIS A 8 -15.80 0.25 -8.35
N TYR A 9 -16.13 -0.89 -7.73
CA TYR A 9 -15.25 -1.60 -6.80
C TYR A 9 -15.22 -3.08 -7.16
N ASP A 10 -14.07 -3.71 -6.93
CA ASP A 10 -13.90 -5.14 -7.19
C ASP A 10 -14.64 -6.01 -6.17
N HIS A 11 -14.79 -5.53 -4.93
CA HIS A 11 -15.43 -6.25 -3.83
C HIS A 11 -16.18 -5.31 -2.88
N TYR A 12 -17.28 -5.81 -2.30
CA TYR A 12 -18.17 -5.06 -1.40
C TYR A 12 -18.34 -5.83 -0.09
N PHE A 13 -17.89 -5.24 1.02
CA PHE A 13 -18.17 -5.72 2.38
C PHE A 13 -19.36 -4.96 2.96
N LEU A 14 -20.50 -5.64 3.14
CA LEU A 14 -21.73 -5.01 3.61
C LEU A 14 -21.96 -5.35 5.09
N LYS A 15 -22.01 -4.32 5.91
CA LYS A 15 -22.14 -4.39 7.37
C LYS A 15 -23.37 -3.65 7.88
N PRO A 16 -23.99 -4.06 8.99
CA PRO A 16 -24.91 -3.18 9.69
C PRO A 16 -24.14 -2.02 10.34
N ASP A 17 -24.83 -0.90 10.52
CA ASP A 17 -24.38 0.18 11.39
C ASP A 17 -24.50 -0.26 12.86
N ASP A 18 -23.71 0.34 13.76
CA ASP A 18 -23.83 0.05 15.20
C ASP A 18 -25.20 0.53 15.70
N ASP A 19 -25.59 1.74 15.29
CA ASP A 19 -26.94 2.24 15.47
C ASP A 19 -27.83 1.89 14.27
N ARG A 20 -28.59 0.82 14.44
CA ARG A 20 -29.54 0.33 13.44
C ARG A 20 -30.80 1.19 13.31
N ARG A 21 -31.01 2.19 14.18
CA ARG A 21 -32.17 3.11 14.13
C ARG A 21 -33.51 2.37 14.10
N GLY A 22 -33.62 1.30 14.87
CA GLY A 22 -34.83 0.45 14.94
C GLY A 22 -34.98 -0.60 13.83
N ARG A 23 -34.06 -0.67 12.85
CA ARG A 23 -34.06 -1.68 11.78
C ARG A 23 -33.57 -3.05 12.27
N GLY A 24 -33.92 -4.09 11.52
CA GLY A 24 -33.47 -5.46 11.73
C GLY A 24 -31.93 -5.61 11.70
N PRO A 25 -31.37 -6.69 12.25
CA PRO A 25 -29.92 -6.87 12.40
C PRO A 25 -29.16 -6.86 11.07
N MET A 26 -29.75 -7.41 10.00
CA MET A 26 -29.15 -7.48 8.67
C MET A 26 -29.97 -6.79 7.59
N GLU A 27 -31.02 -6.06 7.97
CA GLU A 27 -31.99 -5.48 7.04
C GLU A 27 -31.31 -4.55 6.03
N VAL A 28 -30.47 -3.62 6.49
CA VAL A 28 -29.77 -2.69 5.60
C VAL A 28 -28.73 -3.39 4.71
N PRO A 29 -27.81 -4.23 5.24
CA PRO A 29 -26.91 -5.02 4.41
C PRO A 29 -27.61 -5.85 3.33
N GLU A 30 -28.74 -6.49 3.67
CA GLU A 30 -29.52 -7.30 2.73
C GLU A 30 -30.16 -6.43 1.65
N MET A 31 -30.71 -5.26 2.01
CA MET A 31 -31.21 -4.29 1.03
C MET A 31 -30.10 -3.81 0.08
N LEU A 32 -28.92 -3.49 0.60
CA LEU A 32 -27.77 -3.06 -0.22
C LEU A 32 -27.31 -4.19 -1.14
N LYS A 33 -27.25 -5.44 -0.64
CA LYS A 33 -26.92 -6.63 -1.44
C LYS A 33 -27.91 -6.79 -2.59
N ALA A 34 -29.22 -6.72 -2.31
CA ALA A 34 -30.25 -6.86 -3.32
C ALA A 34 -30.10 -5.81 -4.45
N GLU A 35 -29.84 -4.56 -4.09
CA GLU A 35 -29.65 -3.48 -5.07
C GLU A 35 -28.36 -3.66 -5.90
N LEU A 36 -27.25 -4.08 -5.28
CA LEU A 36 -26.01 -4.36 -6.02
C LEU A 36 -26.17 -5.52 -7.00
N LEU A 37 -26.85 -6.60 -6.58
CA LEU A 37 -27.18 -7.73 -7.46
C LEU A 37 -28.07 -7.30 -8.63
N ALA A 38 -29.11 -6.50 -8.35
CA ALA A 38 -30.00 -5.95 -9.38
C ALA A 38 -29.26 -5.03 -10.37
N ALA A 39 -28.21 -4.34 -9.91
CA ALA A 39 -27.33 -3.51 -10.73
C ALA A 39 -26.23 -4.30 -11.47
N GLY A 40 -26.17 -5.64 -11.33
CA GLY A 40 -25.28 -6.50 -12.09
C GLY A 40 -23.95 -6.85 -11.41
N VAL A 41 -23.77 -6.51 -10.12
CA VAL A 41 -22.61 -6.99 -9.35
C VAL A 41 -22.74 -8.48 -9.10
N ALA A 42 -21.67 -9.26 -9.31
CA ALA A 42 -21.71 -10.70 -9.07
C ALA A 42 -21.79 -10.99 -7.57
N GLU A 43 -22.54 -12.02 -7.17
CA GLU A 43 -22.68 -12.41 -5.76
C GLU A 43 -21.32 -12.74 -5.11
N SER A 44 -20.38 -13.28 -5.88
CA SER A 44 -19.01 -13.56 -5.42
C SER A 44 -18.22 -12.32 -5.02
N GLN A 45 -18.61 -11.13 -5.49
CA GLN A 45 -18.00 -9.85 -5.16
C GLN A 45 -18.62 -9.21 -3.91
N ILE A 46 -19.61 -9.86 -3.28
CA ILE A 46 -20.33 -9.30 -2.14
C ILE A 46 -20.15 -10.21 -0.92
N THR A 47 -19.72 -9.64 0.19
CA THR A 47 -19.63 -10.35 1.47
C THR A 47 -20.47 -9.63 2.52
N LEU A 48 -21.43 -10.35 3.10
CA LEU A 48 -22.17 -9.87 4.27
C LEU A 48 -21.37 -10.17 5.53
N VAL A 49 -21.28 -9.19 6.42
CA VAL A 49 -20.57 -9.26 7.69
C VAL A 49 -21.45 -8.76 8.82
N THR A 50 -21.25 -9.29 10.02
CA THR A 50 -22.17 -9.11 11.16
C THR A 50 -21.97 -7.82 11.93
N SER A 51 -20.84 -7.12 11.73
CA SER A 51 -20.52 -5.87 12.43
C SER A 51 -19.46 -5.07 11.67
N GLU A 52 -19.26 -3.81 12.08
CA GLU A 52 -18.19 -2.97 11.56
C GLU A 52 -16.80 -3.52 11.80
N VAL A 53 -16.55 -4.03 13.01
CA VAL A 53 -15.25 -4.62 13.36
C VAL A 53 -14.97 -5.82 12.46
N ALA A 54 -15.95 -6.72 12.28
CA ALA A 54 -15.80 -7.88 11.41
C ALA A 54 -15.61 -7.48 9.93
N ALA A 55 -16.25 -6.40 9.49
CA ALA A 55 -16.09 -5.87 8.13
C ALA A 55 -14.67 -5.41 7.86
N ILE A 56 -14.11 -4.61 8.77
CA ILE A 56 -12.77 -4.06 8.65
C ILE A 56 -11.73 -5.18 8.72
N ASP A 57 -11.90 -6.14 9.64
CA ASP A 57 -11.00 -7.30 9.74
C ASP A 57 -11.01 -8.14 8.45
N ALA A 58 -12.19 -8.47 7.93
CA ALA A 58 -12.32 -9.24 6.70
C ALA A 58 -11.73 -8.51 5.49
N ALA A 59 -11.97 -7.20 5.38
CA ALA A 59 -11.46 -6.39 4.28
C ALA A 59 -9.94 -6.23 4.32
N LEU A 60 -9.36 -5.96 5.50
CA LEU A 60 -7.90 -5.84 5.67
C LEU A 60 -7.19 -7.18 5.45
N ALA A 61 -7.78 -8.29 5.89
CA ALA A 61 -7.22 -9.63 5.68
C ALA A 61 -7.29 -10.07 4.21
N ALA A 62 -8.31 -9.64 3.47
CA ALA A 62 -8.46 -9.94 2.04
C ALA A 62 -7.58 -9.06 1.14
N ALA A 63 -7.28 -7.84 1.57
CA ALA A 63 -6.51 -6.85 0.80
C ALA A 63 -5.05 -7.28 0.60
N ARG A 64 -4.51 -6.92 -0.57
CA ARG A 64 -3.13 -7.16 -0.99
C ARG A 64 -2.37 -5.85 -1.11
N PRO A 65 -1.02 -5.88 -1.09
CA PRO A 65 -0.22 -4.69 -1.39
C PRO A 65 -0.59 -4.10 -2.76
N GLY A 66 -0.97 -2.83 -2.77
CA GLY A 66 -1.41 -2.11 -3.98
C GLY A 66 -2.94 -1.92 -4.07
N ASP A 67 -3.73 -2.61 -3.25
CA ASP A 67 -5.18 -2.45 -3.22
C ASP A 67 -5.60 -1.15 -2.52
N LEU A 68 -6.77 -0.62 -2.91
CA LEU A 68 -7.42 0.51 -2.26
C LEU A 68 -8.64 0.03 -1.47
N LEU A 69 -8.61 0.20 -0.14
CA LEU A 69 -9.74 -0.06 0.73
C LEU A 69 -10.43 1.26 1.11
N VAL A 70 -11.73 1.36 0.81
CA VAL A 70 -12.59 2.50 1.19
C VAL A 70 -13.53 2.07 2.32
N VAL A 71 -13.50 2.78 3.45
CA VAL A 71 -14.28 2.43 4.64
C VAL A 71 -15.25 3.56 5.01
N PHE A 72 -16.54 3.26 5.04
CA PHE A 72 -17.57 4.13 5.61
C PHE A 72 -17.78 3.74 7.09
N ALA A 73 -17.03 4.41 7.97
CA ALA A 73 -17.00 4.13 9.40
C ALA A 73 -18.14 4.85 10.15
N ASP A 74 -18.82 4.12 11.03
CA ASP A 74 -19.82 4.64 11.97
C ASP A 74 -19.11 5.16 13.23
N GLU A 75 -18.22 4.34 13.82
CA GLU A 75 -17.35 4.79 14.93
C GLU A 75 -15.91 5.01 14.43
N LEU A 76 -15.59 6.29 14.20
CA LEU A 76 -14.33 6.70 13.61
C LEU A 76 -13.12 6.30 14.45
N ALA A 77 -13.17 6.44 15.78
CA ALA A 77 -11.99 6.24 16.62
C ALA A 77 -11.58 4.76 16.70
N ARG A 78 -12.55 3.85 16.85
CA ARG A 78 -12.36 2.40 16.85
C ARG A 78 -11.93 1.91 15.49
N SER A 79 -12.62 2.31 14.43
CA SER A 79 -12.27 1.93 13.05
C SER A 79 -10.85 2.36 12.70
N TRP A 80 -10.48 3.60 13.04
CA TRP A 80 -9.13 4.10 12.84
C TRP A 80 -8.08 3.28 13.62
N LYS A 81 -8.33 3.02 14.90
CA LYS A 81 -7.44 2.18 15.73
C LYS A 81 -7.25 0.81 15.10
N GLN A 82 -8.33 0.14 14.71
CA GLN A 82 -8.27 -1.18 14.08
C GLN A 82 -7.38 -1.17 12.82
N ILE A 83 -7.57 -0.18 11.95
CA ILE A 83 -6.79 -0.03 10.71
C ILE A 83 -5.30 0.24 10.99
N ILE A 84 -4.95 1.17 11.89
CA ILE A 84 -3.53 1.51 12.13
C ILE A 84 -2.77 0.41 12.90
N TYR A 85 -3.47 -0.42 13.67
CA TYR A 85 -2.87 -1.52 14.40
C TYR A 85 -2.78 -2.81 13.58
N PHE A 86 -3.48 -2.90 12.45
CA PHE A 86 -3.38 -4.03 11.53
C PHE A 86 -1.94 -4.26 11.08
N ASN A 87 -1.45 -5.48 11.29
CA ASN A 87 -0.08 -5.94 11.03
C ASN A 87 1.03 -5.02 11.59
N LYS A 88 0.75 -4.23 12.63
CA LYS A 88 1.74 -3.29 13.20
C LYS A 88 3.02 -4.00 13.62
N ALA A 89 2.90 -5.11 14.36
CA ALA A 89 4.06 -5.86 14.84
C ALA A 89 4.89 -6.43 13.68
N GLU A 90 4.24 -6.93 12.62
CA GLU A 90 4.92 -7.43 11.43
C GLU A 90 5.64 -6.32 10.68
N ARG A 91 5.01 -5.15 10.53
CA ARG A 91 5.61 -3.96 9.92
C ARG A 91 6.82 -3.46 10.73
N GLU A 92 6.72 -3.46 12.06
CA GLU A 92 7.82 -3.09 12.94
C GLU A 92 8.97 -4.10 12.85
N ALA A 93 8.67 -5.40 12.79
CA ALA A 93 9.68 -6.45 12.58
C ALA A 93 10.37 -6.33 11.20
N GLN A 94 9.61 -6.07 10.14
CA GLN A 94 10.15 -5.83 8.79
C GLN A 94 11.01 -4.56 8.71
N ALA A 95 10.62 -3.48 9.40
CA ALA A 95 11.42 -2.26 9.47
C ALA A 95 12.73 -2.44 10.26
N GLN A 96 12.74 -3.33 11.26
CA GLN A 96 13.92 -3.66 12.06
C GLN A 96 14.85 -4.66 11.34
N ALA A 97 14.30 -5.52 10.49
CA ALA A 97 15.05 -6.35 9.57
C ALA A 97 15.64 -5.46 8.46
N LYS A 98 16.80 -4.84 8.74
CA LYS A 98 17.58 -4.06 7.75
C LYS A 98 17.55 -4.74 6.37
N PRO A 99 17.33 -4.02 5.26
CA PRO A 99 17.68 -4.58 3.97
C PRO A 99 19.16 -4.96 4.06
N ALA A 100 19.50 -6.19 3.67
CA ALA A 100 20.89 -6.57 3.47
C ALA A 100 21.49 -5.48 2.60
N LYS A 101 22.33 -4.65 3.20
CA LYS A 101 23.01 -3.57 2.49
C LYS A 101 23.74 -4.30 1.39
N ALA A 102 23.24 -4.20 0.15
CA ALA A 102 24.00 -4.68 -0.99
C ALA A 102 25.37 -4.06 -0.80
N GLU A 103 26.38 -4.89 -0.54
CA GLU A 103 27.74 -4.42 -0.43
C GLU A 103 28.00 -3.75 -1.76
N ARG A 104 27.95 -2.41 -1.77
CA ARG A 104 28.54 -1.66 -2.87
C ARG A 104 29.95 -2.22 -2.92
N PRO A 105 30.39 -2.80 -4.06
CA PRO A 105 31.76 -3.23 -4.16
C PRO A 105 32.59 -2.02 -3.71
N ALA A 106 33.46 -2.26 -2.73
CA ALA A 106 34.39 -1.24 -2.28
C ALA A 106 35.41 -1.07 -3.40
N VAL A 107 34.99 -0.42 -4.49
CA VAL A 107 35.93 0.10 -5.47
C VAL A 107 36.71 1.16 -4.70
N GLY A 108 37.94 0.79 -4.34
CA GLY A 108 38.84 1.69 -3.65
C GLY A 108 39.06 2.92 -4.51
N PHE A 109 39.24 4.08 -3.88
CA PHE A 109 39.59 5.31 -4.59
C PHE A 109 40.83 5.12 -5.49
N GLU A 110 41.73 4.21 -5.11
CA GLU A 110 42.90 3.78 -5.88
C GLU A 110 42.54 3.02 -7.16
N ASP A 111 41.52 2.16 -7.17
CA ASP A 111 41.04 1.48 -8.38
C ASP A 111 40.44 2.47 -9.39
N LEU A 112 39.79 3.53 -8.90
CA LEU A 112 39.23 4.58 -9.74
C LEU A 112 40.32 5.49 -10.36
N MET A 113 41.45 5.70 -9.67
CA MET A 113 42.56 6.53 -10.14
C MET A 113 43.64 5.77 -10.93
N SER A 114 43.62 4.43 -10.89
CA SER A 114 44.59 3.60 -11.63
C SER A 114 44.44 3.67 -13.16
N GLY A 115 43.34 4.25 -13.66
CA GLY A 115 43.05 4.39 -15.10
C GLY A 115 43.66 5.61 -15.80
N GLY A 116 44.57 6.36 -15.16
CA GLY A 116 45.14 7.59 -15.76
C GLY A 116 44.22 8.81 -15.69
N ASP A 117 43.24 8.79 -14.79
CA ASP A 117 42.33 9.91 -14.55
C ASP A 117 42.98 10.92 -13.58
N GLN A 118 43.22 12.14 -14.06
CA GLN A 118 43.79 13.23 -13.28
C GLN A 118 42.68 14.08 -12.63
N LEU A 119 42.81 14.38 -11.33
CA LEU A 119 41.85 15.19 -10.59
C LEU A 119 42.14 16.69 -10.81
N VAL A 120 41.24 17.38 -11.51
CA VAL A 120 41.33 18.84 -11.76
C VAL A 120 40.43 19.59 -10.78
N ARG A 121 41.00 20.58 -10.09
CA ARG A 121 40.29 21.51 -9.18
C ARG A 121 40.40 22.94 -9.70
N ASP A 122 39.29 23.54 -10.08
CA ASP A 122 39.20 24.92 -10.55
C ASP A 122 37.98 25.65 -9.95
N GLU A 123 37.76 26.91 -10.34
CA GLU A 123 36.63 27.73 -9.86
C GLU A 123 35.24 27.15 -10.22
N ARG A 124 35.18 26.14 -11.10
CA ARG A 124 33.94 25.43 -11.50
C ARG A 124 33.75 24.11 -10.75
N GLY A 125 34.68 23.72 -9.87
CA GLY A 125 34.57 22.55 -9.00
C GLY A 125 35.67 21.51 -9.21
N VAL A 126 35.35 20.25 -8.89
CA VAL A 126 36.28 19.11 -9.00
C VAL A 126 35.82 18.21 -10.14
N ARG A 127 36.72 17.89 -11.08
CA ARG A 127 36.44 16.97 -12.21
C ARG A 127 37.58 15.97 -12.44
N LEU A 128 37.25 14.81 -13.00
CA LEU A 128 38.21 13.81 -13.47
C LEU A 128 38.49 14.03 -14.96
N ALA A 129 39.76 14.09 -15.35
CA ALA A 129 40.20 14.25 -16.73
C ALA A 129 41.04 13.04 -17.16
N ARG A 130 40.67 12.37 -18.26
CA ARG A 130 41.49 11.32 -18.88
C ARG A 130 42.65 11.96 -19.64
N THR A 131 43.87 11.57 -19.32
CA THR A 131 45.04 11.87 -20.15
C THR A 131 45.12 10.84 -21.28
N GLU A 132 44.68 11.20 -22.49
CA GLU A 132 45.07 10.45 -23.69
C GLU A 132 46.57 10.63 -23.88
N THR A 133 47.32 9.54 -23.74
CA THR A 133 48.76 9.54 -24.03
C THR A 133 48.88 9.36 -25.54
N GLU A 134 49.00 10.47 -26.29
CA GLU A 134 49.48 10.42 -27.66
C GLU A 134 50.96 10.02 -27.63
N GLU A 135 51.25 8.74 -27.86
CA GLU A 135 52.58 8.33 -28.34
C GLU A 135 52.72 8.83 -29.79
N ALA A 136 53.47 9.93 -29.96
CA ALA A 136 53.94 10.38 -31.26
C ALA A 136 55.46 10.15 -31.32
N ASP A 137 55.85 9.22 -32.19
CA ASP A 137 57.23 8.95 -32.66
C ASP A 137 57.79 10.13 -33.48
#